data_AF-A0A089I6U9-F1
#
_entry.id   AF-A0A089I6U9-F1
#
_cell.length_a   1.000
_cell.length_b   1.000
_cell.length_c   1.000
_cell.angle_alpha   90.00
_cell.angle_beta   90.00
_cell.angle_gamma   90.00
#
_symmetry.space_group_name_H-M   'P 1'
#
loop_
_entity.id
_entity.type
_entity.pdbx_description
1 polymer ?
#
loop_
_entity_poly.entity_id
_entity_poly.type
_entity_poly.pdbx_seq_one_letter_code
_entity_poly.pdbx_strand_id
1 'polypeptide(L)' 'MRMLITFQNKLVPVYFTTENKQPTQKVIRLLNSTLELKIQKGKSALQKCLNSLISIEIKGSEAILHSYSENDSLALSLY' A
#
# COMPACT_ATOMS: atom_id res chain seq x y z
N MET A 1 -6.55 -12.26 5.15
CA MET A 1 -6.43 -12.76 3.75
C MET A 1 -5.19 -12.14 3.10
N ARG A 2 -4.51 -12.83 2.19
CA ARG A 2 -3.34 -12.30 1.45
C ARG A 2 -3.65 -12.24 -0.05
N MET A 3 -3.22 -11.17 -0.71
CA MET A 3 -3.21 -11.02 -2.17
C MET A 3 -1.85 -10.53 -2.65
N LEU A 4 -1.59 -10.64 -3.96
CA LEU A 4 -0.44 -10.02 -4.61
C LEU A 4 -0.95 -8.92 -5.55
N ILE A 5 -0.27 -7.77 -5.54
CA ILE A 5 -0.43 -6.72 -6.55
C ILE A 5 0.87 -6.57 -7.32
N THR A 6 0.78 -6.12 -8.57
CA THR A 6 1.94 -5.66 -9.32
C THR A 6 2.09 -4.17 -9.08
N PHE A 7 3.23 -3.75 -8.51
CA PHE A 7 3.59 -2.35 -8.30
C PHE A 7 5.06 -2.15 -8.69
N GLN A 8 5.37 -1.15 -9.51
CA GLN A 8 6.73 -0.92 -10.04
C GLN A 8 7.38 -2.19 -10.65
N ASN A 9 6.61 -2.97 -11.42
CA ASN A 9 7.07 -4.23 -12.02
C ASN A 9 7.50 -5.32 -11.00
N LYS A 10 7.11 -5.19 -9.72
CA LYS A 10 7.37 -6.15 -8.65
C LYS A 10 6.04 -6.67 -8.08
N LEU A 11 6.04 -7.92 -7.61
CA LEU A 11 4.91 -8.48 -6.88
C LEU A 11 5.01 -8.09 -5.41
N VAL A 12 4.02 -7.34 -4.92
CA VAL A 12 3.94 -6.87 -3.54
C VAL A 12 2.79 -7.58 -2.82
N PRO A 13 3.05 -8.27 -1.69
CA PRO A 13 2.00 -8.86 -0.87
C PRO A 13 1.18 -7.80 -0.15
N VAL A 14 -0.15 -7.93 -0.26
CA VAL A 14 -1.15 -7.12 0.44
C VAL A 14 -1.90 -8.01 1.41
N TYR A 15 -1.84 -7.65 2.69
CA TYR A 15 -2.49 -8.36 3.79
C TYR A 15 -3.75 -7.61 4.20
N PHE A 16 -4.87 -8.32 4.31
CA PHE A 16 -6.15 -7.79 4.76
C PHE A 16 -6.47 -8.32 6.14
N THR A 17 -6.77 -7.41 7.06
CA THR A 17 -7.38 -7.75 8.35
C THR A 17 -8.86 -8.10 8.17
N THR A 18 -9.41 -8.86 9.12
CA THR A 18 -10.79 -9.41 9.10
C THR A 18 -11.90 -8.36 9.19
N GLU A 19 -11.56 -7.08 9.42
CA GLU A 19 -12.51 -5.99 9.67
C GLU A 19 -12.77 -5.08 8.46
N ASN A 20 -12.35 -5.49 7.26
CA ASN A 20 -12.59 -4.69 6.06
C ASN A 20 -14.08 -4.66 5.69
N LYS A 21 -14.72 -3.51 5.94
CA LYS A 21 -16.13 -3.24 5.58
C LYS A 21 -16.36 -3.09 4.07
N GLN A 22 -15.30 -2.80 3.30
CA GLN A 22 -15.39 -2.59 1.86
C GLN A 22 -14.98 -3.85 1.06
N PRO A 23 -15.58 -4.09 -0.12
CA PRO A 23 -15.17 -5.19 -1.00
C PRO A 23 -13.68 -5.10 -1.33
N THR A 24 -12.94 -6.20 -1.17
CA THR A 24 -11.49 -6.29 -1.40
C THR A 24 -11.07 -5.75 -2.76
N GLN A 25 -11.84 -6.02 -3.81
CA GLN A 25 -11.55 -5.53 -5.17
C GLN A 25 -11.57 -3.99 -5.26
N LYS A 26 -12.50 -3.34 -4.55
CA LYS A 26 -12.59 -1.87 -4.51
C LYS A 26 -11.37 -1.29 -3.80
N VAL A 27 -10.98 -1.89 -2.69
CA VAL A 27 -9.78 -1.49 -1.92
C VAL A 27 -8.52 -1.62 -2.77
N ILE A 28 -8.35 -2.74 -3.50
CA ILE A 28 -7.19 -2.93 -4.39
C ILE A 28 -7.15 -1.89 -5.52
N ARG A 29 -8.30 -1.57 -6.14
CA ARG A 29 -8.35 -0.52 -7.17
C ARG A 29 -7.92 0.83 -6.62
N LEU A 30 -8.44 1.23 -5.46
CA LEU A 30 -8.06 2.47 -4.79
C LEU A 30 -6.58 2.48 -4.40
N LEU A 31 -6.10 1.37 -3.83
CA LEU A 31 -4.70 1.21 -3.47
C LEU A 31 -3.78 1.42 -4.69
N ASN A 32 -4.03 0.71 -5.79
CA ASN A 32 -3.21 0.84 -7.00
C ASN A 32 -3.21 2.28 -7.53
N SER A 33 -4.38 2.92 -7.67
CA SER A 33 -4.45 4.30 -8.13
C SER A 33 -3.73 5.26 -7.19
N THR A 34 -3.86 5.08 -5.87
CA THR A 34 -3.18 5.91 -4.88
C THR A 34 -1.67 5.71 -4.92
N LEU A 35 -1.17 4.47 -5.00
CA LEU A 35 0.26 4.19 -5.10
C LEU A 35 0.89 4.83 -6.33
N GLU A 36 0.24 4.70 -7.50
CA GLU A 36 0.69 5.33 -8.76
C GLU A 36 0.74 6.86 -8.67
N LEU A 37 -0.29 7.48 -8.07
CA LEU A 37 -0.29 8.92 -7.85
C LEU A 37 0.80 9.36 -6.86
N LYS A 38 1.02 8.60 -5.79
CA LYS A 38 1.98 8.95 -4.75
C LYS A 38 3.43 8.71 -5.16
N ILE A 39 3.72 7.75 -6.02
CA ILE A 39 5.07 7.62 -6.56
C ILE A 39 5.41 8.80 -7.48
N GLN A 40 4.45 9.26 -8.28
CA GLN A 40 4.67 10.37 -9.21
C GLN A 40 4.68 11.74 -8.52
N LYS A 41 3.78 11.97 -7.56
CA LYS A 41 3.49 13.30 -6.99
C LYS A 41 3.72 13.41 -5.48
N GLY A 42 4.12 12.34 -4.81
CA GLY A 42 4.32 12.31 -3.36
C GLY A 42 5.55 13.10 -2.91
N LYS A 43 5.61 13.41 -1.62
CA LYS A 43 6.82 13.97 -1.00
C LYS A 43 7.97 12.96 -1.10
N SER A 44 9.21 13.43 -1.13
CA SER A 44 10.41 12.60 -1.32
C SER A 44 10.52 11.44 -0.31
N ALA A 45 10.10 11.63 0.94
CA ALA A 45 10.09 10.55 1.95
C ALA A 45 9.11 9.41 1.59
N LEU A 46 7.90 9.76 1.12
CA LEU A 46 6.92 8.77 0.66
C LEU A 46 7.40 8.06 -0.60
N GLN A 47 7.99 8.78 -1.55
CA GLN A 47 8.58 8.17 -2.74
C GLN A 47 9.71 7.19 -2.37
N LYS A 48 10.57 7.53 -1.40
CA LYS A 48 11.60 6.63 -0.87
C LYS A 48 10.98 5.36 -0.29
N CYS A 49 9.96 5.49 0.56
CA CYS A 49 9.21 4.36 1.13
C CYS A 49 8.60 3.47 0.03
N LEU A 50 8.00 4.08 -1.00
CA LEU A 50 7.40 3.34 -2.12
C LEU A 50 8.45 2.60 -2.98
N ASN A 51 9.63 3.18 -3.19
CA ASN A 51 10.71 2.56 -3.95
C ASN A 51 11.32 1.34 -3.23
N SER A 52 11.24 1.29 -1.90
CA SER A 52 11.70 0.18 -1.07
C SER A 52 10.54 -0.62 -0.45
N LEU A 53 9.34 -0.52 -1.03
CA LEU A 53 8.13 -1.19 -0.54
C LEU A 53 8.26 -2.72 -0.63
N ILE A 54 7.96 -3.40 0.47
CA ILE A 54 8.05 -4.87 0.58
C ILE A 54 6.70 -5.52 0.84
N SER A 55 5.79 -4.83 1.50
CA SER A 55 4.44 -5.34 1.78
C SER A 55 3.51 -4.19 2.17
N ILE A 56 2.20 -4.48 2.12
CA ILE A 56 1.15 -3.55 2.51
C ILE A 56 0.19 -4.27 3.44
N GLU A 57 -0.21 -3.64 4.53
CA GLU A 57 -1.27 -4.10 5.42
C GLU A 57 -2.47 -3.17 5.34
N ILE A 58 -3.66 -3.70 5.04
CA ILE A 58 -4.91 -2.95 5.01
C ILE A 58 -5.59 -3.05 6.37
N LYS A 59 -5.68 -1.92 7.07
CA LYS A 59 -6.40 -1.75 8.35
C LYS A 59 -7.55 -0.78 8.16
N GLY A 60 -8.78 -1.31 8.07
CA GLY A 60 -9.96 -0.48 7.84
C GLY A 60 -9.87 0.28 6.51
N SER A 61 -9.76 1.61 6.57
CA SER A 61 -9.63 2.49 5.39
C SER A 61 -8.19 2.95 5.13
N GLU A 62 -7.21 2.37 5.81
CA GLU A 62 -5.79 2.73 5.72
C GLU A 62 -4.96 1.59 5.15
N ALA A 63 -3.94 1.95 4.37
CA ALA A 63 -2.86 1.08 3.94
C ALA A 63 -1.59 1.42 4.71
N ILE A 64 -1.09 0.48 5.50
CA ILE A 64 0.21 0.57 6.14
C ILE A 64 1.24 0.02 5.16
N LEU A 65 2.12 0.89 4.69
CA LEU A 65 3.22 0.55 3.79
C LEU A 65 4.42 0.13 4.61
N HIS A 66 4.95 -1.06 4.35
CA HIS A 66 6.19 -1.53 4.97
C HIS A 66 7.31 -1.46 3.95
N SER A 67 8.42 -0.85 4.34
CA SER A 67 9.63 -0.76 3.52
C SER A 67 10.79 -1.52 4.17
N TYR A 68 11.88 -1.75 3.42
CA TYR A 68 13.06 -2.47 3.93
C TYR A 68 13.74 -1.82 5.14
N SER A 69 13.55 -0.52 5.34
CA SER A 69 14.07 0.18 6.52
C SER A 69 13.11 -0.09 7.67
N GLU A 70 13.57 -0.82 8.70
CA GLU A 70 12.73 -1.31 9.82
C GLU A 70 12.00 -0.19 10.59
N ASN A 71 12.42 1.06 10.43
CA ASN A 71 11.80 2.24 11.05
C ASN A 71 10.78 2.97 10.15
N ASP A 72 10.65 2.60 8.88
CA ASP A 72 9.83 3.32 7.90
C ASP A 72 8.59 2.52 7.52
N SER A 73 7.64 2.46 8.45
CA SER A 73 6.24 2.13 8.14
C SER A 73 5.43 3.41 7.97
N LEU A 74 4.67 3.53 6.88
CA LEU A 74 3.88 4.73 6.59
C LEU A 74 2.41 4.39 6.41
N ALA A 75 1.53 5.08 7.14
CA ALA A 75 0.09 5.01 6.91
C ALA A 75 -0.33 5.86 5.71
N LEU A 76 -1.12 5.27 4.81
CA LEU A 76 -1.68 5.89 3.63
C LEU A 76 -3.20 5.75 3.64
N SER A 77 -3.88 6.87 3.59
CA SER A 77 -5.34 6.90 3.54
C SER A 77 -5.86 6.45 2.16
N LEU A 78 -6.91 5.60 2.13
CA LEU A 78 -7.52 5.06 0.90
C LEU A 78 -8.90 5.67 0.57
N TYR A 79 -9.14 6.95 0.92
CA TYR A 79 -10.38 7.67 0.58
C TYR A 79 -10.33 8.32 -0.80
#